data_AF-A0A8H7ZMB6-F1
#
_entry.id   AF-A0A8H7ZMB6-F1
#
_cell.length_a   1.000
_cell.length_b   1.000
_cell.length_c   1.000
_cell.angle_alpha   90.00
_cell.angle_beta   90.00
_cell.angle_gamma   90.00
#
_symmetry.space_group_name_H-M   'P 1'
#
loop_
_entity.id
_entity.type
_entity.pdbx_description
1 polymer ?
#
loop_
_entity_poly.entity_id
_entity_poly.type
_entity_poly.pdbx_seq_one_letter_code
_entity_poly.pdbx_strand_id
1 'polypeptide(L)'
;MPTARSTRLDEAQRRLLLGTAVRPDSTAAAPKSDSESGNRALRLVDHVLCGRYGDVLLSPLARGLLGMENSRDSGNTDLTLEQFVSGCVSDYVKTGLLSADIVASETDEAWRQLEVLVVGVAALFSFLQSAWTGPQLPFVAEDLIPSAFKGREANAVLLSQLSCDGEDVYTLTPVPSLLVFARAILLGDAALDVAAKSATEFVRQADSEEGEFWRHGLVPANPADGPRRVNKPDWNPQNLDWTEARFPTLWSATWWAARCLFVHQRILDNGAAKLHDVTVTLHARASERLASGIWEAVNGNELVSRLELERGLFHHWYREDRRAKAHFEAAQAASGLKWNLTGALGKRTKFQVNDVTQLVIVAESIPPPEGDGAKEEGREDGSKQKPLPDALSLNDDTLLEKIQLSNDSLVSNLQVVDQTILLAFCLNVKNTNPADGLTAEQMSPYVTRVLENANNWLVHTMALLLRSRLEANKSRTMERSCLQIQALVDQIHTDESSAQERLLHFFGLHYPSRWELERELGERFMAVGAVKSALEIFTRLQLWEDVIACNQMLGESEKAERLVLELLEKDPDSPKLICILADIRRDPDLYEKAWRVSGNRYARAMRTLGNLLFHNNQFRKSVEALDKALAINP
;
A
#
# COMPACT_ATOMS: atom_id res chain seq x y z
N MET A 1 18.77 -10.67 34.46
CA MET A 1 19.31 -9.37 34.00
C MET A 1 19.63 -9.52 32.53
N PRO A 2 18.87 -8.92 31.59
CA PRO A 2 19.28 -8.89 30.20
C PRO A 2 20.65 -8.22 30.09
N THR A 3 21.56 -8.80 29.31
CA THR A 3 22.89 -8.21 29.08
C THR A 3 22.75 -6.89 28.33
N ALA A 4 23.65 -5.92 28.58
CA ALA A 4 23.65 -4.62 27.90
C ALA A 4 23.73 -4.70 26.35
N ARG A 5 24.04 -5.88 25.80
CA ARG A 5 24.03 -6.21 24.37
C ARG A 5 22.64 -6.51 23.83
N SER A 6 21.82 -7.29 24.56
CA SER A 6 20.41 -7.53 24.20
C SER A 6 19.67 -6.20 24.10
N THR A 7 19.90 -5.30 25.06
CA THR A 7 19.22 -4.00 25.11
C THR A 7 19.50 -3.10 23.91
N ARG A 8 20.70 -3.16 23.30
CA ARG A 8 21.02 -2.30 22.13
C ARG A 8 20.42 -2.83 20.83
N LEU A 9 20.43 -4.16 20.62
CA LEU A 9 19.84 -4.78 19.45
C LEU A 9 18.31 -4.61 19.46
N ASP A 10 17.70 -4.83 20.62
CA ASP A 10 16.25 -4.68 20.81
C ASP A 10 15.83 -3.22 20.63
N GLU A 11 16.60 -2.27 21.15
CA GLU A 11 16.37 -0.84 20.95
C GLU A 11 16.48 -0.44 19.48
N ALA A 12 17.43 -0.98 18.72
CA ALA A 12 17.55 -0.70 17.29
C ALA A 12 16.31 -1.19 16.51
N GLN A 13 15.82 -2.40 16.81
CA GLN A 13 14.58 -2.94 16.23
C GLN A 13 13.35 -2.09 16.61
N ARG A 14 13.25 -1.68 17.88
CA ARG A 14 12.19 -0.79 18.36
C ARG A 14 12.20 0.53 17.61
N ARG A 15 13.36 1.20 17.53
CA ARG A 15 13.51 2.48 16.83
C ARG A 15 13.12 2.36 15.37
N LEU A 16 13.52 1.28 14.69
CA LEU A 16 13.18 1.02 13.29
C LEU A 16 11.65 0.93 13.08
N LEU A 17 10.92 0.26 13.98
CA LEU A 17 9.45 0.15 13.91
C LEU A 17 8.73 1.45 14.26
N LEU A 18 9.24 2.23 15.22
CA LEU A 18 8.63 3.50 15.64
C LEU A 18 9.01 4.68 14.74
N GLY A 19 10.12 4.58 14.01
CA GLY A 19 10.69 5.65 13.18
C GLY A 19 11.37 6.77 13.98
N THR A 20 11.83 6.48 15.21
CA THR A 20 12.45 7.46 16.10
C THR A 20 13.95 7.62 15.82
N ALA A 21 14.31 8.68 15.09
CA ALA A 21 15.70 9.06 14.82
C ALA A 21 16.43 9.62 16.06
N VAL A 22 17.75 9.42 16.15
CA VAL A 22 18.59 10.09 17.17
C VAL A 22 18.79 11.54 16.73
N ARG A 23 18.55 12.50 17.64
CA ARG A 23 18.72 13.92 17.35
C ARG A 23 20.20 14.24 17.06
N PRO A 24 20.54 14.96 15.99
CA PRO A 24 21.92 15.39 15.73
C PRO A 24 22.48 16.32 16.81
N ASP A 25 21.61 17.09 17.49
CA ASP A 25 21.97 18.03 18.55
C ASP A 25 21.98 17.41 19.96
N SER A 26 21.75 16.09 20.09
CA SER A 26 21.90 15.45 21.38
C SER A 26 23.38 15.31 21.71
N THR A 27 23.80 15.81 22.86
CA THR A 27 25.14 15.55 23.41
C THR A 27 25.38 14.08 23.75
N ALA A 28 24.38 13.21 23.57
CA ALA A 28 24.52 11.77 23.69
C ALA A 28 25.27 11.23 22.47
N ALA A 29 26.40 10.57 22.73
CA ALA A 29 27.16 9.88 21.69
C ALA A 29 26.24 8.89 20.94
N ALA A 30 26.32 8.88 19.61
CA ALA A 30 25.63 7.89 18.77
C ALA A 30 25.81 6.49 19.36
N PRO A 31 24.77 5.63 19.40
CA PRO A 31 24.86 4.33 20.02
C PRO A 31 25.99 3.53 19.36
N LYS A 32 27.04 3.23 20.14
CA LYS A 32 28.16 2.41 19.71
C LYS A 32 27.90 0.98 20.14
N SER A 33 28.09 0.02 19.25
CA SER A 33 28.23 -1.40 19.58
C SER A 33 29.69 -1.71 19.88
N ASP A 34 29.93 -2.73 20.70
CA ASP A 34 31.28 -3.20 21.01
C ASP A 34 31.86 -4.00 19.81
N SER A 35 31.02 -4.32 18.81
CA SER A 35 31.40 -5.02 17.57
C SER A 35 31.35 -4.10 16.34
N GLU A 36 32.21 -4.35 15.36
CA GLU A 36 32.22 -3.60 14.10
C GLU A 36 30.92 -3.78 13.31
N SER A 37 30.39 -5.01 13.23
CA SER A 37 29.10 -5.30 12.60
C SER A 37 27.95 -4.58 13.28
N GLY A 38 27.93 -4.53 14.61
CA GLY A 38 26.90 -3.77 15.31
C GLY A 38 26.98 -2.27 15.03
N ASN A 39 28.20 -1.71 14.91
CA ASN A 39 28.37 -0.30 14.52
C ASN A 39 27.96 -0.03 13.06
N ARG A 40 28.14 -0.99 12.14
CA ARG A 40 27.61 -0.90 10.78
C ARG A 40 26.09 -0.98 10.77
N ALA A 41 25.50 -1.97 11.45
CA ALA A 41 24.06 -2.15 11.58
C ALA A 41 23.38 -0.88 12.10
N LEU A 42 23.89 -0.31 13.20
CA LEU A 42 23.34 0.90 13.81
C LEU A 42 23.43 2.12 12.87
N ARG A 43 24.53 2.26 12.11
CA ARG A 43 24.63 3.30 11.08
C ARG A 43 23.57 3.12 9.99
N LEU A 44 23.37 1.90 9.48
CA LEU A 44 22.33 1.62 8.49
C LEU A 44 20.94 1.93 9.03
N VAL A 45 20.65 1.55 10.29
CA VAL A 45 19.40 1.91 10.99
C VAL A 45 19.23 3.42 11.01
N ASP A 46 20.25 4.19 11.37
CA ASP A 46 20.18 5.65 11.39
C ASP A 46 19.97 6.25 9.97
N HIS A 47 20.54 5.67 8.91
CA HIS A 47 20.24 6.09 7.54
C HIS A 47 18.76 5.89 7.19
N VAL A 48 18.18 4.71 7.50
CA VAL A 48 16.73 4.48 7.30
C VAL A 48 15.90 5.46 8.11
N LEU A 49 16.25 5.63 9.39
CA LEU A 49 15.52 6.53 10.29
C LEU A 49 15.61 7.99 9.88
N CYS A 50 16.63 8.40 9.10
CA CYS A 50 16.72 9.75 8.53
C CYS A 50 16.14 9.86 7.11
N GLY A 51 15.46 8.82 6.60
CA GLY A 51 14.91 8.81 5.25
C GLY A 51 15.96 8.71 4.13
N ARG A 52 17.21 8.35 4.46
CA ARG A 52 18.31 8.19 3.51
C ARG A 52 18.41 6.74 3.02
N TYR A 53 17.34 6.26 2.39
CA TYR A 53 17.25 4.86 1.94
C TYR A 53 18.28 4.50 0.87
N GLY A 54 18.61 5.46 -0.02
CA GLY A 54 19.65 5.30 -1.03
C GLY A 54 21.04 5.00 -0.44
N ASP A 55 21.42 5.64 0.67
CA ASP A 55 22.70 5.39 1.35
C ASP A 55 22.80 3.93 1.84
N VAL A 56 21.67 3.33 2.22
CA VAL A 56 21.60 1.93 2.64
C VAL A 56 21.71 1.01 1.43
N LEU A 57 20.91 1.26 0.39
CA LEU A 57 20.85 0.41 -0.81
C LEU A 57 22.11 0.47 -1.67
N LEU A 58 22.84 1.58 -1.61
CA LEU A 58 24.11 1.76 -2.32
C LEU A 58 25.34 1.36 -1.48
N SER A 59 25.14 0.98 -0.21
CA SER A 59 26.22 0.56 0.69
C SER A 59 26.96 -0.69 0.17
N PRO A 60 28.23 -0.89 0.52
CA PRO A 60 28.98 -2.09 0.10
C PRO A 60 28.29 -3.40 0.48
N LEU A 61 27.64 -3.43 1.66
CA LEU A 61 26.85 -4.56 2.11
C LEU A 61 25.68 -4.84 1.15
N ALA A 62 24.87 -3.82 0.85
CA ALA A 62 23.73 -3.97 -0.04
C ALA A 62 24.16 -4.37 -1.46
N ARG A 63 25.26 -3.81 -1.98
CA ARG A 63 25.83 -4.22 -3.27
C ARG A 63 26.20 -5.70 -3.31
N GLY A 64 26.77 -6.23 -2.22
CA GLY A 64 27.05 -7.66 -2.08
C GLY A 64 25.79 -8.52 -1.97
N LEU A 65 24.81 -8.11 -1.15
CA LEU A 65 23.54 -8.84 -0.94
C LEU A 65 22.67 -8.88 -2.19
N LEU A 66 22.58 -7.76 -2.90
CA LEU A 66 21.86 -7.65 -4.16
C LEU A 66 22.62 -8.29 -5.32
N GLY A 67 23.92 -8.62 -5.13
CA GLY A 67 24.78 -9.27 -6.12
C GLY A 67 25.25 -8.36 -7.25
N MET A 68 25.34 -7.06 -6.99
CA MET A 68 25.81 -6.06 -7.97
C MET A 68 27.28 -6.25 -8.38
N GLU A 69 28.09 -6.82 -7.49
CA GLU A 69 29.54 -7.01 -7.66
C GLU A 69 29.93 -8.47 -7.95
N ASN A 70 28.97 -9.40 -7.87
CA ASN A 70 29.24 -10.81 -8.04
C ASN A 70 29.37 -11.15 -9.52
N SER A 71 30.60 -11.36 -9.98
CA SER A 71 30.91 -12.06 -11.23
C SER A 71 30.75 -13.58 -11.11
N ARG A 72 30.05 -14.08 -10.08
CA ARG A 72 29.75 -15.52 -9.96
C ARG A 72 29.13 -15.91 -11.30
N ASP A 73 29.82 -16.78 -12.02
CA ASP A 73 29.37 -17.28 -13.32
C ASP A 73 27.88 -17.57 -13.24
N SER A 74 27.15 -16.97 -14.17
CA SER A 74 25.75 -17.19 -14.51
C SER A 74 25.48 -18.62 -14.98
N GLY A 75 26.13 -19.61 -14.36
CA GLY A 75 26.02 -21.03 -14.68
C GLY A 75 24.67 -21.64 -14.29
N ASN A 76 23.79 -20.90 -13.61
CA ASN A 76 22.40 -21.32 -13.39
C ASN A 76 21.45 -20.31 -14.03
N THR A 77 21.09 -20.56 -15.28
CA THR A 77 20.25 -19.69 -16.12
C THR A 77 18.78 -19.62 -15.69
N ASP A 78 18.38 -20.43 -14.70
CA ASP A 78 16.98 -20.73 -14.39
C ASP A 78 16.44 -20.01 -13.15
N LEU A 79 17.27 -19.27 -12.39
CA LEU A 79 16.84 -18.58 -11.18
C LEU A 79 16.20 -17.22 -11.50
N THR A 80 15.15 -16.85 -10.76
CA THR A 80 14.61 -15.48 -10.77
C THR A 80 15.49 -14.54 -9.95
N LEU A 81 15.39 -13.22 -10.19
CA LEU A 81 16.08 -12.22 -9.36
C LEU A 81 15.76 -12.40 -7.87
N GLU A 82 14.51 -12.68 -7.54
CA GLU A 82 14.05 -12.89 -6.17
C GLU A 82 14.76 -14.08 -5.50
N GLN A 83 14.87 -15.22 -6.20
CA GLN A 83 15.56 -16.42 -5.73
C GLN A 83 17.08 -16.19 -5.59
N PHE A 84 17.68 -15.49 -6.55
CA PHE A 84 19.11 -15.18 -6.53
C PHE A 84 19.49 -14.33 -5.31
N VAL A 85 18.76 -13.22 -5.08
CA VAL A 85 18.99 -12.33 -3.93
C VAL A 85 18.73 -13.06 -2.62
N SER A 86 17.67 -13.88 -2.57
CA SER A 86 17.37 -14.67 -1.37
C SER A 86 18.47 -15.70 -1.05
N GLY A 87 19.12 -16.29 -2.06
CA GLY A 87 20.30 -17.12 -1.92
C GLY A 87 21.51 -16.34 -1.38
N CYS A 88 21.81 -15.17 -1.94
CA CYS A 88 22.89 -14.30 -1.45
C CYS A 88 22.71 -13.89 0.02
N VAL A 89 21.47 -13.58 0.40
CA VAL A 89 21.12 -13.28 1.80
C VAL A 89 21.35 -14.48 2.70
N SER A 90 20.91 -15.67 2.29
CA SER A 90 21.09 -16.91 3.06
C SER A 90 22.56 -17.27 3.25
N ASP A 91 23.38 -17.09 2.20
CA ASP A 91 24.83 -17.26 2.25
C ASP A 91 25.47 -16.31 3.27
N TYR A 92 25.08 -15.02 3.24
CA TYR A 92 25.64 -14.01 4.14
C TYR A 92 25.26 -14.22 5.61
N VAL A 93 23.98 -14.52 5.88
CA VAL A 93 23.52 -14.76 7.26
C VAL A 93 24.25 -15.97 7.87
N LYS A 94 24.48 -17.03 7.09
CA LYS A 94 25.19 -18.23 7.55
C LYS A 94 26.71 -18.02 7.66
N THR A 95 27.35 -17.54 6.60
CA THR A 95 28.82 -17.55 6.46
C THR A 95 29.47 -16.22 6.84
N GLY A 96 28.72 -15.11 6.82
CA GLY A 96 29.25 -13.76 7.04
C GLY A 96 30.06 -13.21 5.85
N LEU A 97 30.15 -13.95 4.74
CA LEU A 97 30.96 -13.61 3.57
C LEU A 97 30.05 -13.24 2.39
N LEU A 98 30.35 -12.10 1.75
CA LEU A 98 29.71 -11.67 0.49
C LEU A 98 30.65 -11.82 -0.71
N SER A 99 31.96 -11.72 -0.48
CA SER A 99 33.04 -11.88 -1.46
C SER A 99 34.37 -12.18 -0.74
N ALA A 100 35.42 -12.54 -1.48
CA ALA A 100 36.74 -12.90 -0.93
C ALA A 100 37.44 -11.77 -0.16
N ASP A 101 36.98 -10.51 -0.29
CA ASP A 101 37.65 -9.32 0.24
C ASP A 101 37.06 -8.77 1.56
N ILE A 102 35.97 -9.36 2.07
CA ILE A 102 35.41 -8.99 3.39
C ILE A 102 35.90 -10.00 4.42
N VAL A 103 37.06 -9.72 5.02
CA VAL A 103 37.67 -10.56 6.06
C VAL A 103 36.75 -10.62 7.29
N ALA A 104 36.35 -11.84 7.65
CA ALA A 104 35.61 -12.14 8.88
C ALA A 104 36.49 -11.85 10.11
N SER A 105 36.25 -10.73 10.79
CA SER A 105 36.49 -10.67 12.24
C SER A 105 35.22 -11.19 12.92
N GLU A 106 35.35 -12.09 13.89
CA GLU A 106 34.27 -12.81 14.58
C GLU A 106 32.95 -12.00 14.71
N THR A 107 31.97 -12.31 13.85
CA THR A 107 30.73 -11.51 13.73
C THR A 107 29.55 -12.17 14.43
N ASP A 108 28.92 -11.42 15.34
CA ASP A 108 27.65 -11.74 15.97
C ASP A 108 26.54 -11.95 14.92
N GLU A 109 25.95 -13.14 14.89
CA GLU A 109 24.88 -13.52 13.94
C GLU A 109 23.69 -12.56 14.01
N ALA A 110 23.32 -12.10 15.21
CA ALA A 110 22.15 -11.24 15.40
C ALA A 110 22.34 -9.85 14.77
N TRP A 111 23.55 -9.28 14.82
CA TRP A 111 23.85 -8.01 14.16
C TRP A 111 23.88 -8.15 12.63
N ARG A 112 24.36 -9.28 12.09
CA ARG A 112 24.30 -9.57 10.65
C ARG A 112 22.86 -9.71 10.15
N GLN A 113 22.01 -10.39 10.93
CA GLN A 113 20.58 -10.47 10.65
C GLN A 113 19.97 -9.05 10.59
N LEU A 114 20.34 -8.15 11.52
CA LEU A 114 19.83 -6.78 11.51
C LEU A 114 20.35 -5.97 10.31
N GLU A 115 21.62 -6.10 9.95
CA GLU A 115 22.20 -5.48 8.76
C GLU A 115 21.36 -5.83 7.50
N VAL A 116 21.04 -7.11 7.32
CA VAL A 116 20.20 -7.60 6.21
C VAL A 116 18.76 -7.07 6.30
N LEU A 117 18.14 -7.14 7.49
CA LEU A 117 16.77 -6.65 7.71
C LEU A 117 16.63 -5.19 7.27
N VAL A 118 17.61 -4.35 7.64
CA VAL A 118 17.62 -2.92 7.34
C VAL A 118 17.73 -2.64 5.83
N VAL A 119 18.48 -3.46 5.08
CA VAL A 119 18.50 -3.36 3.61
C VAL A 119 17.14 -3.69 3.01
N GLY A 120 16.46 -4.74 3.50
CA GLY A 120 15.09 -5.07 3.08
C GLY A 120 14.07 -3.97 3.40
N VAL A 121 14.18 -3.37 4.59
CA VAL A 121 13.35 -2.23 5.00
C VAL A 121 13.60 -1.00 4.12
N ALA A 122 14.86 -0.71 3.79
CA ALA A 122 15.20 0.39 2.89
C ALA A 122 14.65 0.16 1.47
N ALA A 123 14.67 -1.08 0.97
CA ALA A 123 14.06 -1.42 -0.32
C ALA A 123 12.53 -1.22 -0.29
N LEU A 124 11.87 -1.69 0.77
CA LEU A 124 10.42 -1.52 0.96
C LEU A 124 10.04 -0.03 1.04
N PHE A 125 10.75 0.76 1.84
CA PHE A 125 10.49 2.19 1.94
C PHE A 125 10.82 2.96 0.67
N SER A 126 11.86 2.59 -0.08
CA SER A 126 12.13 3.18 -1.39
C SER A 126 11.00 2.90 -2.39
N PHE A 127 10.42 1.69 -2.36
CA PHE A 127 9.25 1.36 -3.17
C PHE A 127 8.02 2.17 -2.74
N LEU A 128 7.75 2.29 -1.44
CA LEU A 128 6.65 3.11 -0.95
C LEU A 128 6.83 4.60 -1.26
N GLN A 129 8.07 5.10 -1.20
CA GLN A 129 8.41 6.45 -1.60
C GLN A 129 8.09 6.68 -3.09
N SER A 130 8.43 5.75 -3.99
CA SER A 130 8.13 5.90 -5.42
C SER A 130 6.65 5.74 -5.76
N ALA A 131 5.95 4.82 -5.09
CA ALA A 131 4.59 4.42 -5.45
C ALA A 131 3.46 5.10 -4.65
N TRP A 132 3.71 5.62 -3.44
CA TRP A 132 2.70 6.25 -2.59
C TRP A 132 2.97 7.71 -2.25
N THR A 133 4.14 8.02 -1.68
CA THR A 133 4.29 9.28 -0.93
C THR A 133 5.16 10.33 -1.61
N GLY A 134 6.10 9.93 -2.46
CA GLY A 134 7.22 10.78 -2.83
C GLY A 134 8.12 11.15 -1.63
N PRO A 135 9.07 12.08 -1.79
CA PRO A 135 9.51 12.69 -3.05
C PRO A 135 10.22 11.71 -3.99
N GLN A 136 10.72 12.17 -5.14
CA GLN A 136 11.46 11.31 -6.07
C GLN A 136 12.67 10.63 -5.42
N LEU A 137 13.01 9.43 -5.89
CA LEU A 137 14.16 8.70 -5.37
C LEU A 137 15.47 9.43 -5.75
N PRO A 138 16.43 9.56 -4.82
CA PRO A 138 17.71 10.22 -5.10
C PRO A 138 18.69 9.33 -5.87
N PHE A 139 18.24 8.17 -6.35
CA PHE A 139 19.04 7.18 -7.08
C PHE A 139 18.19 6.47 -8.13
N VAL A 140 18.85 5.87 -9.12
CA VAL A 140 18.22 5.05 -10.16
C VAL A 140 18.18 3.60 -9.67
N ALA A 141 16.99 3.03 -9.56
CA ALA A 141 16.82 1.70 -8.97
C ALA A 141 17.20 0.57 -9.92
N GLU A 142 17.15 0.79 -11.23
CA GLU A 142 17.62 -0.12 -12.27
C GLU A 142 19.12 -0.41 -12.15
N ASP A 143 19.89 0.53 -11.57
CA ASP A 143 21.32 0.34 -11.31
C ASP A 143 21.59 -0.69 -10.21
N LEU A 144 20.61 -0.97 -9.34
CA LEU A 144 20.71 -1.99 -8.29
C LEU A 144 20.55 -3.42 -8.84
N ILE A 145 20.00 -3.58 -10.04
CA ILE A 145 19.81 -4.90 -10.67
C ILE A 145 21.17 -5.43 -11.12
N PRO A 146 21.57 -6.67 -10.73
CA PRO A 146 22.83 -7.26 -11.17
C PRO A 146 22.91 -7.37 -12.68
N SER A 147 24.12 -7.22 -13.23
CA SER A 147 24.37 -7.29 -14.68
C SER A 147 23.83 -8.57 -15.33
N ALA A 148 23.88 -9.71 -14.63
CA ALA A 148 23.35 -11.00 -15.09
C ALA A 148 21.83 -11.00 -15.34
N PHE A 149 21.10 -10.11 -14.67
CA PHE A 149 19.65 -9.98 -14.75
C PHE A 149 19.20 -8.75 -15.55
N LYS A 150 20.12 -7.83 -15.88
CA LYS A 150 19.82 -6.66 -16.72
C LYS A 150 19.28 -7.14 -18.08
N GLY A 151 18.07 -6.71 -18.42
CA GLY A 151 17.33 -7.13 -19.63
C GLY A 151 16.35 -8.27 -19.41
N ARG A 152 16.71 -9.32 -18.63
CA ARG A 152 15.76 -10.39 -18.23
C ARG A 152 14.72 -9.87 -17.25
N GLU A 153 15.11 -8.96 -16.37
CA GLU A 153 14.23 -8.30 -15.41
C GLU A 153 13.69 -6.98 -15.99
N ALA A 154 13.17 -7.05 -17.21
CA ALA A 154 12.32 -5.98 -17.73
C ALA A 154 11.09 -5.82 -16.81
N ASN A 155 10.52 -4.62 -16.73
CA ASN A 155 9.37 -4.35 -15.87
C ASN A 155 8.26 -5.40 -16.01
N ALA A 156 7.94 -5.85 -17.23
CA ALA A 156 6.93 -6.89 -17.45
C ALA A 156 7.24 -8.22 -16.73
N VAL A 157 8.51 -8.66 -16.71
CA VAL A 157 8.92 -9.89 -16.03
C VAL A 157 8.84 -9.73 -14.51
N LEU A 158 9.31 -8.60 -13.98
CA LEU A 158 9.21 -8.30 -12.55
C LEU A 158 7.75 -8.23 -12.08
N LEU A 159 6.87 -7.62 -12.86
CA LEU A 159 5.44 -7.56 -12.56
C LEU A 159 4.82 -8.97 -12.57
N SER A 160 5.21 -9.83 -13.51
CA SER A 160 4.73 -11.23 -13.54
C SER A 160 5.18 -12.05 -12.31
N GLN A 161 6.35 -11.77 -11.74
CA GLN A 161 6.82 -12.40 -10.48
C GLN A 161 6.01 -11.92 -9.26
N LEU A 162 5.41 -10.74 -9.39
CA LEU A 162 4.53 -10.15 -8.37
C LEU A 162 3.06 -10.54 -8.60
N SER A 163 2.64 -11.09 -9.74
CA SER A 163 1.30 -11.65 -9.88
C SER A 163 1.09 -12.82 -8.89
N CYS A 164 -0.11 -12.95 -8.32
CA CYS A 164 -0.40 -13.98 -7.33
C CYS A 164 -1.86 -14.43 -7.44
N ASP A 165 -2.12 -15.74 -7.31
CA ASP A 165 -3.47 -16.34 -7.40
C ASP A 165 -4.25 -16.01 -8.69
N GLY A 166 -3.54 -15.68 -9.77
CA GLY A 166 -4.13 -15.27 -11.05
C GLY A 166 -4.57 -13.80 -11.09
N GLU A 167 -4.24 -13.03 -10.05
CA GLU A 167 -4.35 -11.58 -10.04
C GLU A 167 -3.06 -10.94 -10.53
N ASP A 168 -3.20 -9.99 -11.44
CA ASP A 168 -2.08 -9.25 -12.02
C ASP A 168 -1.81 -7.96 -11.25
N VAL A 169 -0.57 -7.50 -11.38
CA VAL A 169 -0.11 -6.21 -10.85
C VAL A 169 -0.42 -5.10 -11.83
N TYR A 170 -0.77 -3.92 -11.32
CA TYR A 170 -0.89 -2.72 -12.13
C TYR A 170 0.34 -2.48 -13.01
N THR A 171 0.13 -2.39 -14.32
CA THR A 171 1.18 -2.42 -15.36
C THR A 171 2.16 -1.25 -15.29
N LEU A 172 1.73 -0.11 -14.73
CA LEU A 172 2.54 1.09 -14.55
C LEU A 172 3.05 1.25 -13.11
N THR A 173 3.08 0.16 -12.34
CA THR A 173 3.69 0.17 -10.99
C THR A 173 5.14 0.65 -11.09
N PRO A 174 5.53 1.71 -10.35
CA PRO A 174 6.86 2.29 -10.48
C PRO A 174 7.88 1.41 -9.76
N VAL A 175 8.98 1.12 -10.45
CA VAL A 175 10.16 0.46 -9.88
C VAL A 175 9.83 -0.86 -9.13
N PRO A 176 9.22 -1.85 -9.81
CA PRO A 176 8.83 -3.12 -9.17
C PRO A 176 10.02 -3.90 -8.59
N SER A 177 11.24 -3.66 -9.09
CA SER A 177 12.48 -4.28 -8.60
C SER A 177 12.71 -4.05 -7.10
N LEU A 178 12.37 -2.87 -6.57
CA LEU A 178 12.54 -2.56 -5.14
C LEU A 178 11.63 -3.43 -4.25
N LEU A 179 10.40 -3.71 -4.70
CA LEU A 179 9.51 -4.61 -3.97
C LEU A 179 9.97 -6.06 -4.06
N VAL A 180 10.48 -6.50 -5.23
CA VAL A 180 11.09 -7.83 -5.40
C VAL A 180 12.28 -8.00 -4.46
N PHE A 181 13.16 -6.99 -4.34
CA PHE A 181 14.26 -7.02 -3.36
C PHE A 181 13.77 -7.08 -1.92
N ALA A 182 12.77 -6.27 -1.56
CA ALA A 182 12.20 -6.30 -0.22
C ALA A 182 11.63 -7.68 0.12
N ARG A 183 10.90 -8.30 -0.81
CA ARG A 183 10.36 -9.66 -0.64
C ARG A 183 11.45 -10.71 -0.51
N ALA A 184 12.44 -10.72 -1.41
CA ALA A 184 13.57 -11.65 -1.37
C ALA A 184 14.31 -11.61 -0.02
N ILE A 185 14.49 -10.40 0.52
CA ILE A 185 15.22 -10.18 1.78
C ILE A 185 14.36 -10.54 2.99
N LEU A 186 13.11 -10.05 3.06
CA LEU A 186 12.27 -10.11 4.26
C LEU A 186 11.52 -11.44 4.43
N LEU A 187 11.22 -12.15 3.34
CA LEU A 187 10.37 -13.36 3.37
C LEU A 187 11.15 -14.66 3.17
N GLY A 188 12.20 -14.63 2.35
CA GLY A 188 13.02 -15.79 2.01
C GLY A 188 12.37 -16.84 1.11
N ASP A 189 13.17 -17.84 0.71
CA ASP A 189 12.89 -18.79 -0.39
C ASP A 189 11.55 -19.52 -0.28
N ALA A 190 11.16 -19.96 0.92
CA ALA A 190 9.93 -20.71 1.09
C ALA A 190 8.70 -19.86 0.71
N ALA A 191 8.67 -18.58 1.07
CA ALA A 191 7.57 -17.68 0.75
C ALA A 191 7.53 -17.28 -0.74
N LEU A 192 8.68 -17.40 -1.44
CA LEU A 192 8.77 -17.13 -2.88
C LEU A 192 7.97 -18.16 -3.68
N ASP A 193 7.98 -19.44 -3.28
CA ASP A 193 7.22 -20.50 -3.95
C ASP A 193 5.70 -20.37 -3.79
N VAL A 194 5.23 -19.63 -2.78
CA VAL A 194 3.81 -19.30 -2.57
C VAL A 194 3.32 -18.30 -3.63
N ALA A 195 4.20 -17.36 -4.01
CA ALA A 195 3.96 -16.38 -5.06
C ALA A 195 4.33 -16.89 -6.47
N ALA A 196 5.35 -17.74 -6.59
CA ALA A 196 6.02 -18.04 -7.86
C ALA A 196 5.48 -19.24 -8.65
N LYS A 197 4.53 -20.04 -8.13
CA LYS A 197 3.94 -21.20 -8.87
C LYS A 197 3.00 -20.81 -10.03
N SER A 198 3.32 -19.74 -10.76
CA SER A 198 2.82 -19.45 -12.10
C SER A 198 3.91 -18.90 -13.06
N ALA A 199 5.11 -18.56 -12.58
CA ALA A 199 6.14 -17.91 -13.41
C ALA A 199 7.15 -18.90 -14.05
N THR A 200 7.47 -20.01 -13.38
CA THR A 200 8.47 -20.98 -13.85
C THR A 200 8.00 -21.90 -14.97
N GLU A 201 6.68 -22.04 -15.19
CA GLU A 201 6.13 -22.70 -16.38
C GLU A 201 6.13 -21.78 -17.62
N PHE A 202 6.10 -20.46 -17.43
CA PHE A 202 6.05 -19.48 -18.53
C PHE A 202 7.43 -19.24 -19.17
N VAL A 203 8.50 -19.23 -18.37
CA VAL A 203 9.87 -18.99 -18.88
C VAL A 203 10.44 -20.21 -19.61
N ARG A 204 10.04 -21.45 -19.26
CA ARG A 204 10.45 -22.66 -19.99
C ARG A 204 9.75 -22.84 -21.35
N GLN A 205 8.60 -22.21 -21.56
CA GLN A 205 7.83 -22.34 -22.81
C GLN A 205 8.17 -21.27 -23.86
N ALA A 206 8.84 -20.17 -23.46
CA ALA A 206 9.19 -19.08 -24.37
C ALA A 206 10.38 -19.39 -25.32
N ASP A 207 11.23 -20.36 -24.97
CA ASP A 207 12.49 -20.65 -25.70
C ASP A 207 12.51 -22.03 -26.42
N SER A 208 11.36 -22.67 -26.63
CA SER A 208 11.26 -23.92 -27.40
C SER A 208 10.51 -23.71 -28.73
N GLU A 209 10.82 -24.51 -29.76
CA GLU A 209 10.17 -24.48 -31.08
C GLU A 209 8.64 -24.74 -31.03
N GLU A 210 8.08 -25.14 -29.89
CA GLU A 210 6.63 -25.21 -29.65
C GLU A 210 5.99 -23.84 -29.30
N GLY A 211 6.80 -22.81 -29.05
CA GLY A 211 6.38 -21.44 -28.73
C GLY A 211 5.79 -20.63 -29.90
N GLU A 212 5.85 -21.14 -31.13
CA GLU A 212 5.13 -20.54 -32.26
C GLU A 212 3.62 -20.85 -32.25
N PHE A 213 3.18 -21.87 -31.51
CA PHE A 213 1.79 -22.33 -31.53
C PHE A 213 0.82 -21.44 -30.73
N TRP A 214 1.33 -20.69 -29.74
CA TRP A 214 0.52 -19.83 -28.85
C TRP A 214 0.33 -18.39 -29.37
N ARG A 215 1.03 -17.96 -30.43
CA ARG A 215 0.84 -16.63 -31.04
C ARG A 215 -0.44 -16.49 -31.86
N HIS A 216 -1.16 -17.59 -32.11
CA HIS A 216 -2.33 -17.62 -33.00
C HIS A 216 -3.64 -18.10 -32.36
N GLY A 217 -3.71 -18.27 -31.03
CA GLY A 217 -5.00 -18.38 -30.32
C GLY A 217 -5.89 -19.57 -30.70
N LEU A 218 -5.34 -20.74 -31.04
CA LEU A 218 -6.12 -21.95 -31.33
C LEU A 218 -5.74 -23.11 -30.41
N VAL A 219 -6.65 -23.49 -29.51
CA VAL A 219 -6.58 -24.73 -28.71
C VAL A 219 -7.16 -25.89 -29.52
N PRO A 220 -6.52 -27.07 -29.59
CA PRO A 220 -7.18 -28.24 -30.18
C PRO A 220 -8.22 -28.80 -29.20
N ALA A 221 -9.46 -28.92 -29.68
CA ALA A 221 -10.51 -29.63 -28.98
C ALA A 221 -10.25 -31.14 -29.03
N ASN A 222 -10.08 -31.79 -27.87
CA ASN A 222 -10.28 -33.23 -27.74
C ASN A 222 -11.49 -33.48 -26.81
N PRO A 223 -12.65 -33.96 -27.31
CA PRO A 223 -13.91 -33.98 -26.54
C PRO A 223 -14.06 -35.14 -25.53
N ALA A 224 -12.99 -35.84 -25.15
CA ALA A 224 -13.12 -37.12 -24.44
C ALA A 224 -12.78 -37.10 -22.94
N ASP A 225 -12.19 -36.04 -22.40
CA ASP A 225 -11.91 -35.92 -20.97
C ASP A 225 -12.80 -34.84 -20.36
N GLY A 226 -13.79 -35.26 -19.56
CA GLY A 226 -14.57 -34.34 -18.73
C GLY A 226 -13.68 -33.54 -17.76
N PRO A 227 -14.19 -32.47 -17.13
CA PRO A 227 -13.39 -31.60 -16.28
C PRO A 227 -12.84 -32.38 -15.07
N ARG A 228 -11.56 -32.74 -15.12
CA ARG A 228 -10.86 -33.28 -13.96
C ARG A 228 -10.63 -32.14 -12.98
N ARG A 229 -11.24 -32.20 -11.80
CA ARG A 229 -10.83 -31.36 -10.66
C ARG A 229 -9.39 -31.73 -10.35
N VAL A 230 -8.46 -30.84 -10.67
CA VAL A 230 -7.09 -30.91 -10.15
C VAL A 230 -7.22 -30.76 -8.63
N ASN A 231 -6.87 -31.81 -7.88
CA ASN A 231 -6.79 -31.73 -6.43
C ASN A 231 -5.78 -30.63 -6.08
N LYS A 232 -6.23 -29.56 -5.40
CA LYS A 232 -5.34 -28.54 -4.84
C LYS A 232 -4.33 -29.27 -3.95
N PRO A 233 -3.02 -28.99 -4.05
CA PRO A 233 -2.07 -29.47 -3.04
C PRO A 233 -2.51 -28.93 -1.67
N ASP A 234 -2.31 -29.74 -0.63
CA ASP A 234 -2.67 -29.42 0.76
C ASP A 234 -1.91 -28.16 1.24
N TRP A 235 -2.45 -26.99 0.92
CA TRP A 235 -1.94 -25.70 1.34
C TRP A 235 -2.28 -25.49 2.81
N ASN A 236 -1.29 -25.64 3.69
CA ASN A 236 -1.40 -25.30 5.11
C ASN A 236 -0.33 -24.27 5.51
N PRO A 237 -0.67 -22.97 5.62
CA PRO A 237 0.28 -21.91 5.97
C PRO A 237 0.85 -22.03 7.39
N GLN A 238 0.24 -22.84 8.26
CA GLN A 238 0.68 -23.05 9.65
C GLN A 238 1.95 -23.90 9.76
N ASN A 239 2.25 -24.74 8.76
CA ASN A 239 3.38 -25.69 8.79
C ASN A 239 4.69 -25.13 8.23
N LEU A 240 4.72 -23.86 7.81
CA LEU A 240 5.88 -23.27 7.15
C LEU A 240 6.54 -22.24 8.05
N ASP A 241 7.86 -22.36 8.17
CA ASP A 241 8.65 -21.60 9.12
C ASP A 241 9.44 -20.46 8.45
N TRP A 242 8.69 -19.56 7.83
CA TRP A 242 9.12 -18.62 6.79
C TRP A 242 10.24 -17.65 7.25
N THR A 243 10.05 -16.99 8.39
CA THR A 243 10.94 -15.94 8.89
C THR A 243 11.77 -16.40 10.08
N GLU A 244 11.35 -17.44 10.81
CA GLU A 244 12.11 -17.96 11.95
C GLU A 244 13.38 -18.67 11.50
N ALA A 245 13.36 -19.26 10.30
CA ALA A 245 14.57 -19.82 9.68
C ALA A 245 15.56 -18.75 9.21
N ARG A 246 15.09 -17.54 8.86
CA ARG A 246 15.92 -16.47 8.27
C ARG A 246 16.42 -15.45 9.29
N PHE A 247 15.54 -15.00 10.18
CA PHE A 247 15.82 -14.02 11.23
C PHE A 247 15.36 -14.54 12.60
N PRO A 248 15.91 -15.66 13.10
CA PRO A 248 15.49 -16.25 14.38
C PRO A 248 15.70 -15.30 15.57
N THR A 249 16.73 -14.45 15.52
CA THR A 249 17.11 -13.59 16.66
C THR A 249 16.38 -12.25 16.69
N LEU A 250 15.68 -11.88 15.61
CA LEU A 250 15.04 -10.58 15.48
C LEU A 250 13.54 -10.70 15.70
N TRP A 251 13.05 -10.11 16.80
CA TRP A 251 11.63 -10.12 17.12
C TRP A 251 10.78 -9.32 16.12
N SER A 252 11.36 -8.28 15.50
CA SER A 252 10.66 -7.40 14.56
C SER A 252 10.52 -7.95 13.12
N ALA A 253 11.20 -9.05 12.79
CA ALA A 253 11.28 -9.55 11.42
C ALA A 253 9.94 -10.01 10.83
N THR A 254 9.12 -10.72 11.61
CA THR A 254 7.77 -11.16 11.21
C THR A 254 6.85 -9.99 10.90
N TRP A 255 7.00 -8.88 11.63
CA TRP A 255 6.22 -7.67 11.42
C TRP A 255 6.61 -6.99 10.09
N TRP A 256 7.91 -6.85 9.80
CA TRP A 256 8.36 -6.31 8.52
C TRP A 256 7.97 -7.17 7.32
N ALA A 257 8.02 -8.49 7.48
CA ALA A 257 7.52 -9.43 6.48
C ALA A 257 6.01 -9.23 6.21
N ALA A 258 5.19 -9.08 7.25
CA ALA A 258 3.77 -8.81 7.10
C ALA A 258 3.49 -7.48 6.37
N ARG A 259 4.24 -6.42 6.71
CA ARG A 259 4.19 -5.14 6.00
C ARG A 259 4.52 -5.27 4.52
N CYS A 260 5.57 -6.02 4.20
CA CYS A 260 5.99 -6.26 2.81
C CYS A 260 4.90 -6.99 2.01
N LEU A 261 4.31 -8.05 2.56
CA LEU A 261 3.22 -8.79 1.90
C LEU A 261 1.95 -7.96 1.76
N PHE A 262 1.62 -7.14 2.74
CA PHE A 262 0.45 -6.27 2.63
C PHE A 262 0.66 -5.20 1.54
N VAL A 263 1.87 -4.63 1.41
CA VAL A 263 2.19 -3.72 0.29
C VAL A 263 2.10 -4.44 -1.05
N HIS A 264 2.58 -5.68 -1.13
CA HIS A 264 2.43 -6.51 -2.32
C HIS A 264 0.96 -6.81 -2.65
N GLN A 265 0.12 -7.09 -1.65
CA GLN A 265 -1.32 -7.24 -1.88
C GLN A 265 -1.96 -5.96 -2.45
N ARG A 266 -1.49 -4.79 -2.05
CA ARG A 266 -2.07 -3.50 -2.45
C ARG A 266 -1.75 -3.07 -3.88
N ILE A 267 -0.85 -3.76 -4.59
CA ILE A 267 -0.56 -3.49 -6.00
C ILE A 267 -1.28 -4.45 -6.96
N LEU A 268 -1.93 -5.48 -6.43
CA LEU A 268 -2.76 -6.40 -7.20
C LEU A 268 -4.15 -5.80 -7.46
N ASP A 269 -4.76 -6.20 -8.57
CA ASP A 269 -6.11 -5.76 -8.94
C ASP A 269 -7.17 -6.20 -7.91
N ASN A 270 -7.05 -7.41 -7.36
CA ASN A 270 -7.94 -7.92 -6.31
C ASN A 270 -7.19 -8.65 -5.18
N GLY A 271 -7.92 -9.03 -4.14
CA GLY A 271 -7.42 -9.79 -2.99
C GLY A 271 -6.91 -11.19 -3.36
N ALA A 272 -5.66 -11.51 -3.01
CA ALA A 272 -5.08 -12.83 -3.18
C ALA A 272 -5.18 -13.63 -1.87
N ALA A 273 -5.80 -14.80 -1.92
CA ALA A 273 -6.06 -15.62 -0.73
C ALA A 273 -4.76 -16.12 -0.07
N LYS A 274 -3.75 -16.46 -0.86
CA LYS A 274 -2.44 -16.87 -0.31
C LYS A 274 -1.78 -15.75 0.48
N LEU A 275 -1.75 -14.54 -0.08
CA LEU A 275 -1.15 -13.38 0.60
C LEU A 275 -1.92 -13.04 1.87
N HIS A 276 -3.25 -13.14 1.84
CA HIS A 276 -4.10 -12.98 3.00
C HIS A 276 -3.67 -13.94 4.15
N ASP A 277 -3.68 -15.24 3.88
CA ASP A 277 -3.46 -16.26 4.92
C ASP A 277 -2.05 -16.20 5.52
N VAL A 278 -1.04 -15.95 4.68
CA VAL A 278 0.35 -15.79 5.13
C VAL A 278 0.49 -14.52 5.98
N THR A 279 -0.12 -13.41 5.58
CA THR A 279 -0.04 -12.15 6.33
C THR A 279 -0.72 -12.28 7.70
N VAL A 280 -1.87 -12.94 7.79
CA VAL A 280 -2.54 -13.23 9.07
C VAL A 280 -1.64 -14.04 10.00
N THR A 281 -0.95 -15.06 9.46
CA THR A 281 -0.01 -15.90 10.22
C THR A 281 1.18 -15.08 10.73
N LEU A 282 1.75 -14.22 9.89
CA LEU A 282 2.86 -13.35 10.27
C LEU A 282 2.46 -12.32 11.32
N HIS A 283 1.25 -11.73 11.23
CA HIS A 283 0.71 -10.85 12.26
C HIS A 283 0.54 -11.55 13.60
N ALA A 284 0.04 -12.78 13.62
CA ALA A 284 -0.09 -13.58 14.84
C ALA A 284 1.29 -13.82 15.49
N ARG A 285 2.28 -14.26 14.69
CA ARG A 285 3.66 -14.46 15.18
C ARG A 285 4.32 -13.16 15.65
N ALA A 286 4.09 -12.04 14.97
CA ALA A 286 4.57 -10.72 15.42
C ALA A 286 3.97 -10.34 16.78
N SER A 287 2.67 -10.60 16.98
CA SER A 287 1.99 -10.37 18.25
C SER A 287 2.53 -11.27 19.37
N GLU A 288 2.77 -12.56 19.09
CA GLU A 288 3.37 -13.50 20.05
C GLU A 288 4.81 -13.10 20.42
N ARG A 289 5.64 -12.75 19.43
CA ARG A 289 7.02 -12.29 19.67
C ARG A 289 7.06 -11.01 20.49
N LEU A 290 6.17 -10.06 20.17
CA LEU A 290 5.99 -8.88 21.00
C LEU A 290 5.57 -9.33 22.42
N ALA A 291 4.51 -10.12 22.61
CA ALA A 291 4.11 -10.57 23.95
C ALA A 291 5.19 -11.34 24.74
N SER A 292 6.07 -12.07 24.06
CA SER A 292 7.16 -12.86 24.69
C SER A 292 8.36 -12.01 25.16
N GLY A 293 8.47 -10.77 24.71
CA GLY A 293 9.66 -9.92 24.85
C GLY A 293 9.71 -9.05 26.12
N ILE A 294 10.93 -8.82 26.59
CA ILE A 294 11.36 -8.14 27.83
C ILE A 294 11.34 -6.61 27.67
N TRP A 295 10.20 -6.00 27.30
CA TRP A 295 10.08 -4.56 26.97
C TRP A 295 9.25 -3.72 27.96
N GLU A 296 9.25 -4.08 29.24
CA GLU A 296 8.60 -3.32 30.33
C GLU A 296 9.11 -1.87 30.52
N ALA A 297 9.97 -1.35 29.64
CA ALA A 297 10.43 0.03 29.67
C ALA A 297 9.53 0.95 28.80
N VAL A 298 8.64 1.67 29.49
CA VAL A 298 8.00 2.97 29.18
C VAL A 298 7.22 3.16 27.85
N ASN A 299 7.45 2.41 26.76
CA ASN A 299 6.76 2.61 25.46
C ASN A 299 6.24 1.32 24.80
N GLY A 300 6.15 0.22 25.54
CA GLY A 300 5.58 -1.05 25.06
C GLY A 300 4.18 -0.92 24.46
N ASN A 301 3.38 -0.07 25.08
CA ASN A 301 2.01 0.24 24.68
C ASN A 301 1.91 0.85 23.26
N GLU A 302 2.91 1.61 22.83
CA GLU A 302 2.91 2.22 21.48
C GLU A 302 3.19 1.18 20.39
N LEU A 303 4.08 0.22 20.63
CA LEU A 303 4.31 -0.88 19.67
C LEU A 303 3.06 -1.75 19.54
N VAL A 304 2.43 -2.09 20.67
CA VAL A 304 1.19 -2.87 20.67
C VAL A 304 0.09 -2.10 19.93
N SER A 305 -0.09 -0.81 20.20
CA SER A 305 -1.12 -0.01 19.54
C SER A 305 -0.91 0.08 18.03
N ARG A 306 0.33 0.27 17.56
CA ARG A 306 0.68 0.28 16.13
C ARG A 306 0.46 -1.08 15.47
N LEU A 307 0.87 -2.18 16.11
CA LEU A 307 0.67 -3.53 15.55
C LEU A 307 -0.82 -3.86 15.43
N GLU A 308 -1.60 -3.61 16.48
CA GLU A 308 -3.05 -3.84 16.44
C GLU A 308 -3.74 -2.94 15.41
N LEU A 309 -3.32 -1.68 15.27
CA LEU A 309 -3.83 -0.79 14.22
C LEU A 309 -3.54 -1.34 12.81
N GLU A 310 -2.31 -1.78 12.55
CA GLU A 310 -1.92 -2.37 11.26
C GLU A 310 -2.73 -3.64 10.94
N ARG A 311 -2.93 -4.51 11.93
CA ARG A 311 -3.80 -5.70 11.81
C ARG A 311 -5.24 -5.31 11.49
N GLY A 312 -5.77 -4.29 12.16
CA GLY A 312 -7.12 -3.79 11.91
C GLY A 312 -7.27 -3.22 10.51
N LEU A 313 -6.29 -2.46 10.01
CA LEU A 313 -6.28 -1.89 8.66
C LEU A 313 -6.15 -2.97 7.58
N PHE A 314 -5.38 -4.03 7.84
CA PHE A 314 -5.32 -5.20 6.99
C PHE A 314 -6.71 -5.86 6.85
N HIS A 315 -7.38 -6.16 7.97
CA HIS A 315 -8.74 -6.73 7.94
C HIS A 315 -9.78 -5.79 7.32
N HIS A 316 -9.63 -4.47 7.51
CA HIS A 316 -10.46 -3.45 6.88
C HIS A 316 -10.35 -3.49 5.34
N TRP A 317 -9.15 -3.67 4.80
CA TRP A 317 -8.91 -3.77 3.36
C TRP A 317 -9.65 -4.97 2.76
N TYR A 318 -9.59 -6.12 3.44
CA TYR A 318 -10.30 -7.36 3.06
C TYR A 318 -11.80 -7.36 3.39
N ARG A 319 -12.37 -6.24 3.87
CA ARG A 319 -13.79 -6.12 4.27
C ARG A 319 -14.19 -7.06 5.42
N GLU A 320 -13.24 -7.44 6.26
CA GLU A 320 -13.49 -8.23 7.47
C GLU A 320 -13.80 -7.31 8.67
N ASP A 321 -14.84 -6.47 8.55
CA ASP A 321 -15.05 -5.31 9.43
C ASP A 321 -15.20 -5.66 10.93
N ARG A 322 -15.75 -6.83 11.26
CA ARG A 322 -15.84 -7.30 12.65
C ARG A 322 -14.45 -7.52 13.27
N ARG A 323 -13.53 -8.12 12.51
CA ARG A 323 -12.14 -8.33 12.96
C ARG A 323 -11.38 -7.01 13.00
N ALA A 324 -11.55 -6.18 11.97
CA ALA A 324 -10.96 -4.85 11.90
C ALA A 324 -11.30 -4.02 13.15
N LYS A 325 -12.58 -3.96 13.50
CA LYS A 325 -13.07 -3.24 14.69
C LYS A 325 -12.45 -3.77 15.99
N ALA A 326 -12.38 -5.10 16.17
CA ALA A 326 -11.78 -5.68 17.38
C ALA A 326 -10.30 -5.26 17.55
N HIS A 327 -9.56 -5.20 16.45
CA HIS A 327 -8.18 -4.72 16.45
C HIS A 327 -8.07 -3.20 16.69
N PHE A 328 -8.99 -2.38 16.16
CA PHE A 328 -9.03 -0.95 16.49
C PHE A 328 -9.33 -0.69 17.96
N GLU A 329 -10.23 -1.46 18.57
CA GLU A 329 -10.50 -1.42 20.01
C GLU A 329 -9.29 -1.85 20.84
N ALA A 330 -8.55 -2.88 20.39
CA ALA A 330 -7.30 -3.30 21.02
C ALA A 330 -6.21 -2.22 20.91
N ALA A 331 -6.08 -1.56 19.75
CA ALA A 331 -5.14 -0.45 19.56
C ALA A 331 -5.48 0.75 20.45
N GLN A 332 -6.78 1.09 20.54
CA GLN A 332 -7.29 2.13 21.44
C GLN A 332 -6.98 1.79 22.91
N ALA A 333 -7.21 0.55 23.34
CA ALA A 333 -6.93 0.12 24.70
C ALA A 333 -5.43 0.20 25.02
N ALA A 334 -4.57 -0.16 24.08
CA ALA A 334 -3.12 -0.10 24.23
C ALA A 334 -2.61 1.35 24.28
N SER A 335 -3.07 2.25 23.41
CA SER A 335 -2.66 3.67 23.46
C SER A 335 -3.27 4.42 24.66
N GLY A 336 -4.39 3.91 25.18
CA GLY A 336 -5.15 4.56 26.24
C GLY A 336 -5.99 5.75 25.78
N LEU A 337 -6.16 5.91 24.46
CA LEU A 337 -7.03 6.91 23.86
C LEU A 337 -8.46 6.79 24.39
N LYS A 338 -8.96 7.89 24.95
CA LYS A 338 -10.37 8.02 25.32
C LYS A 338 -11.03 8.95 24.33
N TRP A 339 -12.06 8.44 23.65
CA TRP A 339 -12.84 9.26 22.74
C TRP A 339 -14.33 8.92 22.82
N ASN A 340 -15.17 9.92 22.54
CA ASN A 340 -16.61 9.76 22.46
C ASN A 340 -17.20 10.66 21.38
N LEU A 341 -18.20 10.14 20.65
CA LEU A 341 -18.99 10.90 19.69
C LEU A 341 -20.18 11.54 20.41
N THR A 342 -20.20 12.86 20.48
CA THR A 342 -21.20 13.63 21.24
C THR A 342 -21.81 14.76 20.41
N GLY A 343 -22.84 15.42 20.94
CA GLY A 343 -23.45 16.60 20.33
C GLY A 343 -23.03 17.89 21.03
N ALA A 344 -22.58 18.89 20.28
CA ALA A 344 -22.29 20.23 20.77
C ALA A 344 -23.12 21.27 20.00
N LEU A 345 -23.57 22.34 20.67
CA LEU A 345 -24.27 23.42 19.99
C LEU A 345 -23.30 24.19 19.09
N GLY A 346 -23.71 24.48 17.86
CA GLY A 346 -22.91 25.27 16.94
C GLY A 346 -23.64 25.67 15.65
N LYS A 347 -22.92 26.42 14.82
CA LYS A 347 -23.39 26.96 13.55
C LYS A 347 -22.58 26.43 12.37
N ARG A 348 -23.26 26.21 11.24
CA ARG A 348 -22.66 25.77 9.98
C ARG A 348 -22.69 26.84 8.88
N THR A 349 -23.57 27.84 9.01
CA THR A 349 -23.73 28.89 8.00
C THR A 349 -23.54 30.27 8.60
N LYS A 350 -23.07 31.21 7.77
CA LYS A 350 -22.80 32.60 8.16
C LYS A 350 -24.07 33.35 8.62
N PHE A 351 -25.24 32.94 8.10
CA PHE A 351 -26.52 33.60 8.35
C PHE A 351 -27.38 32.87 9.40
N GLN A 352 -26.88 31.80 10.02
CA GLN A 352 -27.62 31.05 11.05
C GLN A 352 -27.72 31.86 12.35
N VAL A 353 -28.94 32.09 12.84
CA VAL A 353 -29.19 32.84 14.08
C VAL A 353 -29.05 31.93 15.31
N ASN A 354 -29.74 30.79 15.32
CA ASN A 354 -29.80 29.87 16.46
C ASN A 354 -28.77 28.74 16.33
N ASP A 355 -28.15 28.36 17.44
CA ASP A 355 -27.25 27.22 17.47
C ASP A 355 -28.03 25.90 17.38
N VAL A 356 -27.52 24.98 16.57
CA VAL A 356 -28.10 23.64 16.40
C VAL A 356 -27.06 22.61 16.82
N THR A 357 -27.50 21.48 17.35
CA THR A 357 -26.63 20.38 17.75
C THR A 357 -25.84 19.83 16.55
N GLN A 358 -24.52 19.85 16.67
CA GLN A 358 -23.54 19.32 15.73
C GLN A 358 -22.84 18.11 16.35
N LEU A 359 -22.56 17.08 15.56
CA LEU A 359 -21.75 15.96 16.02
C LEU A 359 -20.28 16.39 16.15
N VAL A 360 -19.66 16.04 17.27
CA VAL A 360 -18.26 16.35 17.60
C VAL A 360 -17.61 15.15 18.27
N ILE A 361 -16.34 14.91 17.96
CA ILE A 361 -15.51 13.93 18.67
C ILE A 361 -14.77 14.65 19.79
N VAL A 362 -15.06 14.25 21.03
CA VAL A 362 -14.24 14.62 22.19
C VAL A 362 -13.24 13.49 22.38
N ALA A 363 -11.95 13.81 22.29
CA ALA A 363 -10.87 12.83 22.38
C ALA A 363 -9.71 13.38 23.19
N GLU A 364 -9.13 12.52 24.02
CA GLU A 364 -8.01 12.80 24.92
C GLU A 364 -6.97 11.68 24.84
N SER A 365 -5.72 12.05 24.57
CA SER A 365 -4.56 11.17 24.67
C SER A 365 -4.05 11.07 26.11
N ILE A 366 -3.37 9.99 26.45
CA ILE A 366 -2.60 9.92 27.70
C ILE A 366 -1.45 10.94 27.61
N PRO A 367 -1.27 11.83 28.61
CA PRO A 367 -0.16 12.75 28.63
C PRO A 367 1.16 11.97 28.74
N PRO A 368 2.23 12.41 28.04
CA PRO A 368 3.52 11.74 28.13
C PRO A 368 4.02 11.71 29.59
N PRO A 369 4.74 10.66 30.01
CA PRO A 369 5.24 10.54 31.37
C PRO A 369 6.17 11.73 31.71
N GLU A 370 5.90 12.40 32.83
CA GLU A 370 6.72 13.49 33.36
C GLU A 370 8.13 12.96 33.73
N GLY A 371 9.10 13.11 32.83
CA GLY A 371 10.47 12.64 33.08
C GLY A 371 11.39 12.57 31.86
N ASP A 372 10.84 12.38 30.66
CA ASP A 372 11.60 12.55 29.43
C ASP A 372 11.47 14.00 28.97
N GLY A 373 12.54 14.78 29.15
CA GLY A 373 12.66 16.18 28.75
C GLY A 373 12.64 16.41 27.22
N ALA A 374 11.88 15.63 26.46
CA ALA A 374 11.32 16.11 25.21
C ALA A 374 10.15 17.03 25.58
N LYS A 375 10.45 18.29 25.91
CA LYS A 375 9.47 19.35 25.80
C LYS A 375 8.77 19.17 24.46
N GLU A 376 7.44 19.08 24.47
CA GLU A 376 6.66 19.41 23.29
C GLU A 376 7.11 20.82 22.87
N GLU A 377 7.97 20.88 21.86
CA GLU A 377 8.28 22.11 21.13
C GLU A 377 7.02 22.48 20.35
N GLY A 378 6.09 23.08 21.08
CA GLY A 378 4.92 23.81 20.57
C GLY A 378 4.82 25.21 21.20
N ARG A 379 5.90 25.70 21.83
CA ARG A 379 6.07 27.08 22.26
C ARG A 379 7.52 27.52 22.06
N GLU A 380 7.93 27.59 20.80
CA GLU A 380 8.83 28.66 20.37
C GLU A 380 7.98 29.76 19.75
N ASP A 381 7.96 30.89 20.45
CA ASP A 381 7.47 32.16 19.93
C ASP A 381 8.46 32.60 18.84
N GLY A 382 8.14 32.24 17.58
CA GLY A 382 8.87 32.67 16.38
C GLY A 382 9.77 31.62 15.71
N SER A 383 9.22 30.93 14.69
CA SER A 383 9.84 30.51 13.41
C SER A 383 9.63 29.03 13.00
N LYS A 384 8.82 28.86 11.94
CA LYS A 384 8.58 27.67 11.08
C LYS A 384 7.84 26.48 11.69
N GLN A 385 6.51 26.49 11.54
CA GLN A 385 5.68 25.27 11.57
C GLN A 385 6.27 24.23 10.60
N LYS A 386 6.26 22.94 10.97
CA LYS A 386 6.57 21.85 10.02
C LYS A 386 5.69 22.03 8.76
N PRO A 387 6.24 21.88 7.55
CA PRO A 387 5.48 22.06 6.32
C PRO A 387 4.41 20.97 6.22
N LEU A 388 3.17 21.35 6.51
CA LEU A 388 1.99 20.51 6.33
C LEU A 388 1.39 20.79 4.94
N PRO A 389 0.73 19.80 4.33
CA PRO A 389 -0.02 19.99 3.09
C PRO A 389 -1.00 21.16 3.16
N ASP A 390 -1.18 21.85 2.03
CA ASP A 390 -2.11 22.96 1.93
C ASP A 390 -3.57 22.50 2.09
N ALA A 391 -4.22 23.01 3.14
CA ALA A 391 -5.66 22.85 3.35
C ALA A 391 -6.42 23.98 2.65
N LEU A 392 -7.06 23.66 1.52
CA LEU A 392 -7.79 24.66 0.74
C LEU A 392 -9.00 25.20 1.50
N SER A 393 -9.20 26.52 1.44
CA SER A 393 -10.39 27.17 1.97
C SER A 393 -11.60 26.90 1.07
N LEU A 394 -12.78 26.83 1.68
CA LEU A 394 -14.05 26.63 0.99
C LEU A 394 -14.45 27.87 0.18
N ASN A 395 -14.22 29.06 0.72
CA ASN A 395 -14.57 30.34 0.11
C ASN A 395 -16.05 30.44 -0.34
N ASP A 396 -16.97 29.72 0.32
CA ASP A 396 -18.41 29.77 0.00
C ASP A 396 -19.08 30.95 0.71
N ASP A 397 -20.02 31.61 0.03
CA ASP A 397 -20.73 32.79 0.56
C ASP A 397 -21.70 32.48 1.70
N THR A 398 -22.08 31.21 1.88
CA THR A 398 -23.13 30.79 2.82
C THR A 398 -22.62 29.92 3.96
N LEU A 399 -21.74 28.97 3.66
CA LEU A 399 -21.19 28.01 4.60
C LEU A 399 -20.00 28.61 5.37
N LEU A 400 -19.81 28.15 6.60
CA LEU A 400 -18.62 28.44 7.37
C LEU A 400 -17.49 27.46 6.99
N GLU A 401 -16.24 27.93 7.05
CA GLU A 401 -15.04 27.10 6.81
C GLU A 401 -14.92 25.96 7.83
N LYS A 402 -15.25 26.28 9.09
CA LYS A 402 -15.26 25.37 10.23
C LYS A 402 -16.55 25.61 11.00
N ILE A 403 -17.10 24.54 11.57
CA ILE A 403 -18.26 24.63 12.45
C ILE A 403 -17.87 25.50 13.64
N GLN A 404 -18.63 26.57 13.89
CA GLN A 404 -18.43 27.42 15.06
C GLN A 404 -19.22 26.84 16.22
N LEU A 405 -18.53 26.31 17.23
CA LEU A 405 -19.13 25.74 18.43
C LEU A 405 -19.34 26.83 19.49
N SER A 406 -20.44 26.75 20.25
CA SER A 406 -20.78 27.73 21.28
C SER A 406 -19.93 27.58 22.55
N ASN A 407 -19.42 26.37 22.81
CA ASN A 407 -18.53 26.07 23.93
C ASN A 407 -17.14 25.70 23.39
N ASP A 408 -16.19 26.61 23.52
CA ASP A 408 -14.81 26.46 22.99
C ASP A 408 -13.90 25.62 23.92
N SER A 409 -14.47 24.63 24.60
CA SER A 409 -13.79 23.94 25.71
C SER A 409 -12.79 22.89 25.21
N LEU A 410 -11.50 23.25 25.27
CA LEU A 410 -10.33 22.37 25.47
C LEU A 410 -10.14 21.25 24.44
N VAL A 411 -9.80 21.61 23.21
CA VAL A 411 -9.21 20.65 22.27
C VAL A 411 -7.74 20.44 22.66
N SER A 412 -7.47 19.41 23.46
CA SER A 412 -6.09 18.98 23.72
C SER A 412 -5.44 18.46 22.44
N ASN A 413 -4.12 18.67 22.29
CA ASN A 413 -3.41 18.07 21.17
C ASN A 413 -3.38 16.55 21.33
N LEU A 414 -3.62 15.80 20.24
CA LEU A 414 -3.61 14.34 20.26
C LEU A 414 -2.26 13.80 19.82
N GLN A 415 -1.80 12.71 20.44
CA GLN A 415 -0.66 11.95 19.96
C GLN A 415 -0.92 11.45 18.53
N VAL A 416 0.12 11.38 17.70
CA VAL A 416 -0.05 11.01 16.28
C VAL A 416 -0.68 9.62 16.12
N VAL A 417 -0.31 8.66 16.97
CA VAL A 417 -0.89 7.31 16.97
C VAL A 417 -2.39 7.32 17.27
N ASP A 418 -2.86 8.24 18.12
CA ASP A 418 -4.27 8.37 18.44
C ASP A 418 -5.05 9.01 17.29
N GLN A 419 -4.42 9.93 16.55
CA GLN A 419 -4.98 10.49 15.32
C GLN A 419 -5.17 9.38 14.28
N THR A 420 -4.19 8.47 14.12
CA THR A 420 -4.32 7.34 13.21
C THR A 420 -5.41 6.35 13.63
N ILE A 421 -5.58 6.11 14.94
CA ILE A 421 -6.68 5.27 15.48
C ILE A 421 -8.05 5.90 15.20
N LEU A 422 -8.21 7.22 15.39
CA LEU A 422 -9.46 7.92 15.08
C LEU A 422 -9.82 7.83 13.58
N LEU A 423 -8.84 7.98 12.69
CA LEU A 423 -9.06 7.80 11.25
C LEU A 423 -9.44 6.36 10.89
N ALA A 424 -8.90 5.36 11.60
CA ALA A 424 -9.29 3.96 11.42
C ALA A 424 -10.73 3.69 11.87
N PHE A 425 -11.18 4.24 13.00
CA PHE A 425 -12.60 4.19 13.40
C PHE A 425 -13.51 4.90 12.40
N CYS A 426 -13.08 6.03 11.84
CA CYS A 426 -13.79 6.73 10.77
C CYS A 426 -13.98 5.82 9.54
N LEU A 427 -12.92 5.12 9.11
CA LEU A 427 -12.98 4.15 8.01
C LEU A 427 -13.85 2.94 8.35
N ASN A 428 -13.88 2.49 9.61
CA ASN A 428 -14.78 1.43 10.04
C ASN A 428 -16.25 1.84 9.88
N VAL A 429 -16.61 3.08 10.27
CA VAL A 429 -17.96 3.63 10.06
C VAL A 429 -18.34 3.60 8.58
N LYS A 430 -17.41 3.91 7.68
CA LYS A 430 -17.63 3.85 6.22
C LYS A 430 -18.02 2.44 5.74
N ASN A 431 -17.37 1.40 6.24
CA ASN A 431 -17.60 0.04 5.77
C ASN A 431 -18.85 -0.60 6.41
N THR A 432 -19.15 -0.28 7.67
CA THR A 432 -20.25 -0.90 8.40
C THR A 432 -21.62 -0.25 8.13
N ASN A 433 -21.66 0.86 7.40
CA ASN A 433 -22.89 1.60 7.11
C ASN A 433 -23.09 1.76 5.61
N PRO A 434 -24.34 1.88 5.14
CA PRO A 434 -24.63 2.22 3.74
C PRO A 434 -23.99 3.55 3.33
N ALA A 435 -23.67 3.69 2.04
CA ALA A 435 -23.16 4.92 1.46
C ALA A 435 -24.30 5.96 1.33
N ASP A 436 -24.57 6.69 2.41
CA ASP A 436 -25.59 7.74 2.51
C ASP A 436 -25.02 8.99 3.22
N GLY A 437 -25.72 10.12 3.09
CA GLY A 437 -25.39 11.39 3.73
C GLY A 437 -25.27 11.28 5.25
N LEU A 438 -26.07 10.44 5.91
CA LEU A 438 -25.97 10.21 7.36
C LEU A 438 -24.62 9.62 7.77
N THR A 439 -24.11 8.65 7.00
CA THR A 439 -22.78 8.07 7.21
C THR A 439 -21.70 9.13 7.05
N ALA A 440 -21.83 10.00 6.04
CA ALA A 440 -20.89 11.09 5.85
C ALA A 440 -20.88 12.07 7.04
N GLU A 441 -22.06 12.44 7.55
CA GLU A 441 -22.20 13.30 8.73
C GLU A 441 -21.66 12.65 10.01
N GLN A 442 -21.73 11.32 10.15
CA GLN A 442 -21.13 10.59 11.27
C GLN A 442 -19.60 10.51 11.17
N MET A 443 -19.05 10.46 9.96
CA MET A 443 -17.60 10.39 9.71
C MET A 443 -16.91 11.76 9.84
N SER A 444 -17.56 12.85 9.42
CA SER A 444 -16.97 14.20 9.43
C SER A 444 -16.33 14.60 10.78
N PRO A 445 -16.94 14.36 11.96
CA PRO A 445 -16.36 14.71 13.25
C PRO A 445 -14.98 14.10 13.54
N TYR A 446 -14.74 12.86 13.09
CA TYR A 446 -13.43 12.21 13.26
C TYR A 446 -12.36 12.92 12.45
N VAL A 447 -12.68 13.26 11.19
CA VAL A 447 -11.77 13.93 10.28
C VAL A 447 -11.49 15.36 10.76
N THR A 448 -12.54 16.09 11.17
CA THR A 448 -12.40 17.45 11.72
C THR A 448 -11.49 17.46 12.94
N ARG A 449 -11.67 16.52 13.88
CA ARG A 449 -10.87 16.42 15.11
C ARG A 449 -9.38 16.23 14.83
N VAL A 450 -9.04 15.49 13.78
CA VAL A 450 -7.65 15.28 13.34
C VAL A 450 -7.09 16.52 12.63
N LEU A 451 -7.90 17.16 11.77
CA LEU A 451 -7.50 18.37 11.04
C LEU A 451 -7.29 19.60 11.94
N GLU A 452 -7.85 19.62 13.15
CA GLU A 452 -7.62 20.70 14.13
C GLU A 452 -6.17 20.76 14.59
N ASN A 453 -5.51 19.61 14.78
CA ASN A 453 -4.14 19.51 15.29
C ASN A 453 -3.38 18.34 14.64
N ALA A 454 -3.22 18.35 13.31
CA ALA A 454 -2.48 17.28 12.63
C ALA A 454 -0.97 17.44 12.86
N ASN A 455 -0.35 16.44 13.47
CA ASN A 455 1.05 16.51 13.92
C ASN A 455 2.05 15.85 12.96
N ASN A 456 1.58 15.25 11.86
CA ASN A 456 2.39 14.58 10.84
C ASN A 456 1.84 14.84 9.43
N TRP A 457 2.74 14.92 8.45
CA TRP A 457 2.41 15.18 7.05
C TRP A 457 1.40 14.18 6.45
N LEU A 458 1.64 12.87 6.62
CA LEU A 458 0.78 11.85 6.00
C LEU A 458 -0.56 11.73 6.71
N VAL A 459 -0.58 11.90 8.05
CA VAL A 459 -1.83 11.94 8.82
C VAL A 459 -2.69 13.13 8.39
N HIS A 460 -2.09 14.31 8.18
CA HIS A 460 -2.79 15.47 7.66
C HIS A 460 -3.32 15.22 6.23
N THR A 461 -2.47 14.72 5.34
CA THR A 461 -2.83 14.33 3.96
C THR A 461 -4.00 13.36 3.93
N MET A 462 -3.99 12.31 4.75
CA MET A 462 -5.07 11.33 4.82
C MET A 462 -6.37 11.93 5.36
N ALA A 463 -6.30 12.81 6.36
CA ALA A 463 -7.46 13.52 6.88
C ALA A 463 -8.06 14.48 5.83
N LEU A 464 -7.23 15.21 5.08
CA LEU A 464 -7.66 16.05 3.96
C LEU A 464 -8.33 15.21 2.86
N LEU A 465 -7.76 14.06 2.52
CA LEU A 465 -8.35 13.13 1.54
C LEU A 465 -9.73 12.65 1.98
N LEU A 466 -9.87 12.23 3.24
CA LEU A 466 -11.16 11.81 3.79
C LEU A 466 -12.17 12.95 3.80
N ARG A 467 -11.75 14.18 4.14
CA ARG A 467 -12.62 15.36 4.07
C ARG A 467 -13.12 15.59 2.66
N SER A 468 -12.24 15.58 1.66
CA SER A 468 -12.63 15.72 0.25
C SER A 468 -13.65 14.65 -0.15
N ARG A 469 -13.40 13.39 0.20
CA ARG A 469 -14.35 12.28 -0.07
C ARG A 469 -15.74 12.51 0.54
N LEU A 470 -15.82 13.05 1.75
CA LEU A 470 -17.10 13.36 2.43
C LEU A 470 -17.83 14.55 1.82
N GLU A 471 -17.12 15.41 1.08
CA GLU A 471 -17.63 16.65 0.49
C GLU A 471 -17.97 16.52 -0.99
N ALA A 472 -17.49 15.47 -1.65
CA ALA A 472 -17.54 15.31 -3.10
C ALA A 472 -18.97 15.30 -3.68
N ASN A 473 -19.98 14.89 -2.91
CA ASN A 473 -21.37 14.79 -3.37
C ASN A 473 -22.23 16.02 -3.03
N LYS A 474 -21.67 17.03 -2.35
CA LYS A 474 -22.39 18.24 -1.92
C LYS A 474 -22.07 19.38 -2.88
N SER A 475 -23.09 19.96 -3.51
CA SER A 475 -22.92 20.96 -4.58
C SER A 475 -22.03 22.16 -4.21
N ARG A 476 -22.12 22.64 -2.96
CA ARG A 476 -21.32 23.78 -2.47
C ARG A 476 -19.87 23.42 -2.10
N THR A 477 -19.54 22.15 -1.95
CA THR A 477 -18.20 21.71 -1.51
C THR A 477 -17.50 20.80 -2.53
N MET A 478 -18.21 20.36 -3.58
CA MET A 478 -17.65 19.45 -4.59
C MET A 478 -16.45 20.05 -5.34
N GLU A 479 -16.48 21.35 -5.62
CA GLU A 479 -15.36 22.05 -6.25
C GLU A 479 -14.13 22.09 -5.34
N ARG A 480 -14.28 22.49 -4.07
CA ARG A 480 -13.19 22.39 -3.08
C ARG A 480 -12.65 20.98 -2.98
N SER A 481 -13.53 19.98 -2.88
CA SER A 481 -13.14 18.57 -2.80
C SER A 481 -12.25 18.18 -3.99
N CYS A 482 -12.65 18.54 -5.20
CA CYS A 482 -11.90 18.27 -6.42
C CYS A 482 -10.51 18.94 -6.40
N LEU A 483 -10.47 20.25 -6.10
CA LEU A 483 -9.22 21.01 -6.03
C LEU A 483 -8.30 20.54 -4.90
N GLN A 484 -8.87 20.09 -3.77
CA GLN A 484 -8.08 19.56 -2.67
C GLN A 484 -7.43 18.24 -3.09
N ILE A 485 -8.15 17.34 -3.77
CA ILE A 485 -7.55 16.10 -4.29
C ILE A 485 -6.46 16.41 -5.32
N GLN A 486 -6.63 17.42 -6.17
CA GLN A 486 -5.57 17.89 -7.09
C GLN A 486 -4.32 18.31 -6.30
N ALA A 487 -4.47 19.15 -5.28
CA ALA A 487 -3.34 19.56 -4.43
C ALA A 487 -2.66 18.36 -3.75
N LEU A 488 -3.43 17.34 -3.33
CA LEU A 488 -2.89 16.12 -2.72
C LEU A 488 -2.12 15.24 -3.72
N VAL A 489 -2.48 15.25 -5.01
CA VAL A 489 -1.71 14.59 -6.07
C VAL A 489 -0.41 15.36 -6.35
N ASP A 490 -0.49 16.68 -6.47
CA ASP A 490 0.64 17.51 -6.87
C ASP A 490 1.76 17.51 -5.82
N GLN A 491 1.41 17.50 -4.52
CA GLN A 491 2.39 17.44 -3.42
C GLN A 491 3.26 16.17 -3.41
N ILE A 492 2.84 15.08 -4.08
CA ILE A 492 3.66 13.86 -4.17
C ILE A 492 4.99 14.18 -4.89
N HIS A 493 4.98 15.18 -5.78
CA HIS A 493 6.13 15.61 -6.56
C HIS A 493 6.95 16.73 -5.93
N THR A 494 6.47 17.35 -4.86
CA THR A 494 7.17 18.45 -4.19
C THR A 494 8.15 17.92 -3.15
N ASP A 495 9.26 18.62 -2.96
CA ASP A 495 10.26 18.32 -1.92
C ASP A 495 9.98 19.07 -0.61
N GLU A 496 8.71 19.43 -0.37
CA GLU A 496 8.28 20.21 0.81
C GLU A 496 8.49 19.47 2.14
N SER A 497 8.52 18.14 2.12
CA SER A 497 8.70 17.29 3.30
C SER A 497 9.62 16.12 2.99
N SER A 498 10.41 15.71 3.97
CA SER A 498 11.35 14.60 3.82
C SER A 498 10.63 13.25 3.64
N ALA A 499 11.27 12.31 2.95
CA ALA A 499 10.75 10.95 2.79
C ALA A 499 10.48 10.25 4.14
N GLN A 500 11.29 10.57 5.17
CA GLN A 500 11.09 10.09 6.53
C GLN A 500 9.75 10.55 7.12
N GLU A 501 9.48 11.87 7.09
CA GLU A 501 8.25 12.44 7.66
C GLU A 501 7.01 11.89 6.95
N ARG A 502 7.09 11.70 5.64
CA ARG A 502 5.99 11.16 4.83
C ARG A 502 5.69 9.67 5.11
N LEU A 503 6.69 8.86 5.43
CA LEU A 503 6.52 7.41 5.62
C LEU A 503 6.35 6.98 7.09
N LEU A 504 6.62 7.86 8.05
CA LEU A 504 6.66 7.54 9.49
C LEU A 504 5.42 6.79 10.01
N HIS A 505 4.23 7.19 9.56
CA HIS A 505 2.94 6.60 9.97
C HIS A 505 2.22 5.87 8.83
N PHE A 506 2.94 5.53 7.75
CA PHE A 506 2.36 4.93 6.54
C PHE A 506 1.52 3.69 6.83
N PHE A 507 2.05 2.74 7.60
CA PHE A 507 1.34 1.48 7.91
C PHE A 507 0.16 1.67 8.87
N GLY A 508 0.11 2.79 9.61
CA GLY A 508 -1.02 3.15 10.46
C GLY A 508 -2.16 3.85 9.73
N LEU A 509 -2.10 3.96 8.40
CA LEU A 509 -3.09 4.67 7.58
C LEU A 509 -3.47 3.84 6.34
N HIS A 510 -4.75 3.85 5.98
CA HIS A 510 -5.21 3.31 4.70
C HIS A 510 -5.10 4.37 3.58
N TYR A 511 -3.88 4.86 3.34
CA TYR A 511 -3.58 5.88 2.33
C TYR A 511 -3.42 5.26 0.93
N PRO A 512 -4.16 5.68 -0.11
CA PRO A 512 -4.11 5.07 -1.45
C PRO A 512 -2.78 5.26 -2.16
N SER A 513 -2.49 4.42 -3.16
CA SER A 513 -1.33 4.59 -4.03
C SER A 513 -1.45 5.85 -4.88
N ARG A 514 -0.35 6.26 -5.50
CA ARG A 514 -0.34 7.43 -6.38
C ARG A 514 -1.33 7.30 -7.53
N TRP A 515 -1.36 6.14 -8.21
CA TRP A 515 -2.26 5.94 -9.35
C TRP A 515 -3.72 5.81 -8.93
N GLU A 516 -4.00 5.26 -7.74
CA GLU A 516 -5.35 5.25 -7.16
C GLU A 516 -5.83 6.69 -6.89
N LEU A 517 -4.96 7.54 -6.34
CA LEU A 517 -5.29 8.94 -6.06
C LEU A 517 -5.46 9.76 -7.34
N GLU A 518 -4.59 9.57 -8.34
CA GLU A 518 -4.72 10.18 -9.67
C GLU A 518 -6.00 9.72 -10.38
N ARG A 519 -6.35 8.43 -10.30
CA ARG A 519 -7.62 7.92 -10.82
C ARG A 519 -8.81 8.60 -10.13
N GLU A 520 -8.80 8.68 -8.79
CA GLU A 520 -9.88 9.34 -8.04
C GLU A 520 -10.02 10.82 -8.44
N LEU A 521 -8.91 11.52 -8.67
CA LEU A 521 -8.91 12.88 -9.21
C LEU A 521 -9.60 12.96 -10.58
N GLY A 522 -9.27 12.04 -11.51
CA GLY A 522 -9.93 11.96 -12.82
C GLY A 522 -11.45 11.74 -12.69
N GLU A 523 -11.87 10.87 -11.78
CA GLU A 523 -13.30 10.64 -11.47
C GLU A 523 -13.96 11.91 -10.91
N ARG A 524 -13.26 12.69 -10.07
CA ARG A 524 -13.77 13.99 -9.59
C ARG A 524 -13.89 15.01 -10.70
N PHE A 525 -12.91 15.08 -11.60
CA PHE A 525 -12.97 15.95 -12.77
C PHE A 525 -14.16 15.63 -13.67
N MET A 526 -14.44 14.34 -13.88
CA MET A 526 -15.66 13.92 -14.58
C MET A 526 -16.94 14.41 -13.88
N ALA A 527 -17.00 14.26 -12.55
CA ALA A 527 -18.16 14.66 -11.76
C ALA A 527 -18.43 16.18 -11.78
N VAL A 528 -17.39 17.02 -11.80
CA VAL A 528 -17.52 18.48 -11.93
C VAL A 528 -17.67 18.96 -13.39
N GLY A 529 -17.59 18.05 -14.38
CA GLY A 529 -17.71 18.36 -15.80
C GLY A 529 -16.41 18.77 -16.50
N ALA A 530 -15.26 18.69 -15.83
CA ALA A 530 -13.92 18.93 -16.38
C ALA A 530 -13.38 17.71 -17.17
N VAL A 531 -14.14 17.24 -18.16
CA VAL A 531 -13.90 15.96 -18.88
C VAL A 531 -12.53 15.91 -19.58
N LYS A 532 -12.01 17.03 -20.07
CA LYS A 532 -10.68 17.07 -20.73
C LYS A 532 -9.54 16.81 -19.75
N SER A 533 -9.59 17.40 -18.56
CA SER A 533 -8.59 17.16 -17.51
C SER A 533 -8.65 15.70 -17.02
N ALA A 534 -9.85 15.13 -16.91
CA ALA A 534 -10.00 13.71 -16.63
C ALA A 534 -9.40 12.81 -17.72
N LEU A 535 -9.67 13.12 -19.00
CA LEU A 535 -9.14 12.38 -20.14
C LEU A 535 -7.60 12.34 -20.15
N GLU A 536 -6.93 13.45 -19.85
CA GLU A 536 -5.47 13.52 -19.75
C GLU A 536 -4.93 12.56 -18.69
N ILE A 537 -5.54 12.54 -17.50
CA ILE A 537 -5.17 11.66 -16.41
C ILE A 537 -5.40 10.19 -16.78
N PHE A 538 -6.59 9.83 -17.25
CA PHE A 538 -6.93 8.45 -17.59
C PHE A 538 -6.07 7.90 -18.73
N THR A 539 -5.71 8.76 -19.70
CA THR A 539 -4.79 8.38 -20.79
C THR A 539 -3.40 8.07 -20.23
N ARG A 540 -2.89 8.91 -19.32
CA ARG A 540 -1.59 8.70 -18.67
C ARG A 540 -1.56 7.44 -17.82
N LEU A 541 -2.66 7.11 -17.15
CA LEU A 541 -2.83 5.88 -16.36
C LEU A 541 -3.22 4.66 -17.20
N GLN A 542 -3.38 4.81 -18.52
CA GLN A 542 -3.85 3.74 -19.41
C GLN A 542 -5.18 3.09 -18.97
N LEU A 543 -6.05 3.90 -18.35
CA LEU A 543 -7.40 3.49 -17.95
C LEU A 543 -8.36 3.60 -19.15
N TRP A 544 -8.24 2.66 -20.08
CA TRP A 544 -8.89 2.76 -21.39
C TRP A 544 -10.41 2.85 -21.34
N GLU A 545 -11.07 2.20 -20.37
CA GLU A 545 -12.52 2.31 -20.17
C GLU A 545 -12.93 3.76 -19.89
N ASP A 546 -12.22 4.42 -18.97
CA ASP A 546 -12.50 5.80 -18.60
C ASP A 546 -12.11 6.79 -19.71
N VAL A 547 -11.02 6.52 -20.44
CA VAL A 547 -10.64 7.29 -21.65
C VAL A 547 -11.77 7.28 -22.69
N ILE A 548 -12.39 6.13 -22.91
CA ILE A 548 -13.47 5.98 -23.89
C ILE A 548 -14.73 6.67 -23.40
N ALA A 549 -15.08 6.51 -22.12
CA ALA A 549 -16.18 7.24 -21.50
C ALA A 549 -16.00 8.77 -21.64
N CYS A 550 -14.81 9.30 -21.39
CA CYS A 550 -14.47 10.71 -21.61
C CYS A 550 -14.68 11.14 -23.07
N ASN A 551 -14.16 10.39 -24.04
CA ASN A 551 -14.31 10.71 -25.46
C ASN A 551 -15.79 10.69 -25.90
N GLN A 552 -16.58 9.73 -25.40
CA GLN A 552 -18.03 9.68 -25.64
C GLN A 552 -18.75 10.90 -25.06
N MET A 553 -18.40 11.32 -23.83
CA MET A 553 -18.96 12.54 -23.21
C MET A 553 -18.57 13.82 -23.94
N LEU A 554 -17.38 13.85 -24.58
CA LEU A 554 -16.95 14.95 -25.45
C LEU A 554 -17.59 14.91 -26.84
N GLY A 555 -18.35 13.87 -27.19
CA GLY A 555 -18.92 13.67 -28.52
C GLY A 555 -17.94 13.12 -29.56
N GLU A 556 -16.72 12.75 -29.17
CA GLU A 556 -15.65 12.25 -30.03
C GLU A 556 -15.71 10.71 -30.23
N SER A 557 -16.89 10.17 -30.56
CA SER A 557 -17.12 8.70 -30.62
C SER A 557 -16.24 7.98 -31.65
N GLU A 558 -15.99 8.59 -32.81
CA GLU A 558 -15.12 8.02 -33.85
C GLU A 558 -13.66 7.91 -33.40
N LYS A 559 -13.20 8.84 -32.56
CA LYS A 559 -11.86 8.80 -31.98
C LYS A 559 -11.75 7.71 -30.92
N ALA A 560 -12.80 7.55 -30.10
CA ALA A 560 -12.89 6.45 -29.13
C ALA A 560 -12.83 5.08 -29.83
N GLU A 561 -13.60 4.91 -30.92
CA GLU A 561 -13.62 3.66 -31.68
C GLU A 561 -12.25 3.36 -32.31
N ARG A 562 -11.63 4.34 -32.98
CA ARG A 562 -10.29 4.18 -33.56
C ARG A 562 -9.25 3.79 -32.52
N LEU A 563 -9.27 4.43 -31.35
CA LEU A 563 -8.35 4.11 -30.26
C LEU A 563 -8.53 2.66 -29.80
N VAL A 564 -9.76 2.17 -29.66
CA VAL A 564 -10.01 0.76 -29.29
C VAL A 564 -9.50 -0.20 -30.34
N LEU A 565 -9.70 0.11 -31.63
CA LEU A 565 -9.21 -0.72 -32.73
C LEU A 565 -7.67 -0.77 -32.73
N GLU A 566 -6.98 0.37 -32.53
CA GLU A 566 -5.52 0.42 -32.41
C GLU A 566 -5.00 -0.38 -31.20
N LEU A 567 -5.75 -0.42 -30.09
CA LEU A 567 -5.40 -1.24 -28.93
C LEU A 567 -5.64 -2.73 -29.18
N LEU A 568 -6.73 -3.08 -29.88
CA LEU A 568 -7.03 -4.46 -30.30
C LEU A 568 -6.03 -4.99 -31.35
N GLU A 569 -5.39 -4.12 -32.13
CA GLU A 569 -4.29 -4.56 -33.00
C GLU A 569 -3.08 -5.06 -32.21
N LYS A 570 -2.85 -4.51 -31.01
CA LYS A 570 -1.74 -4.89 -30.13
C LYS A 570 -2.10 -6.09 -29.24
N ASP A 571 -3.35 -6.15 -28.78
CA ASP A 571 -3.88 -7.23 -27.96
C ASP A 571 -5.25 -7.71 -28.51
N PRO A 572 -5.26 -8.55 -29.56
CA PRO A 572 -6.48 -8.97 -30.26
C PRO A 572 -7.46 -9.79 -29.40
N ASP A 573 -6.93 -10.46 -28.39
CA ASP A 573 -7.65 -11.37 -27.52
C ASP A 573 -8.01 -10.73 -26.17
N SER A 574 -7.94 -9.41 -26.05
CA SER A 574 -8.35 -8.70 -24.85
C SER A 574 -9.88 -8.70 -24.69
N PRO A 575 -10.48 -9.45 -23.73
CA PRO A 575 -11.93 -9.44 -23.54
C PRO A 575 -12.44 -8.06 -23.11
N LYS A 576 -11.60 -7.30 -22.40
CA LYS A 576 -11.88 -5.93 -21.96
C LYS A 576 -12.05 -4.99 -23.15
N LEU A 577 -11.07 -4.94 -24.06
CA LEU A 577 -11.13 -4.05 -25.24
C LEU A 577 -12.27 -4.44 -26.19
N ILE A 578 -12.53 -5.74 -26.39
CA ILE A 578 -13.65 -6.21 -27.21
C ILE A 578 -14.99 -5.77 -26.60
N CYS A 579 -15.13 -5.86 -25.28
CA CYS A 579 -16.34 -5.40 -24.59
C CYS A 579 -16.53 -3.89 -24.73
N ILE A 580 -15.47 -3.09 -24.68
CA ILE A 580 -15.59 -1.65 -24.88
C ILE A 580 -15.95 -1.31 -26.34
N LEU A 581 -15.41 -2.04 -27.32
CA LEU A 581 -15.85 -1.90 -28.71
C LEU A 581 -17.35 -2.20 -28.86
N ALA A 582 -17.83 -3.21 -28.11
CA ALA A 582 -19.25 -3.54 -28.04
C ALA A 582 -20.09 -2.43 -27.39
N ASP A 583 -19.56 -1.73 -26.36
CA ASP A 583 -20.21 -0.57 -25.75
C ASP A 583 -20.37 0.59 -26.77
N ILE A 584 -19.34 0.85 -27.57
CA ILE A 584 -19.33 1.90 -28.60
C ILE A 584 -20.30 1.57 -29.75
N ARG A 585 -20.22 0.34 -30.30
CA ARG A 585 -21.03 -0.10 -31.44
C ARG A 585 -22.43 -0.57 -31.07
N ARG A 586 -22.68 -0.82 -29.77
CA ARG A 586 -23.89 -1.45 -29.22
C ARG A 586 -24.22 -2.80 -29.89
N ASP A 587 -23.20 -3.61 -30.12
CA ASP A 587 -23.30 -4.88 -30.84
C ASP A 587 -23.34 -6.10 -29.87
N PRO A 588 -24.46 -6.85 -29.80
CA PRO A 588 -24.58 -8.06 -28.99
C PRO A 588 -23.50 -9.12 -29.26
N ASP A 589 -23.09 -9.29 -30.52
CA ASP A 589 -22.19 -10.37 -30.93
C ASP A 589 -20.76 -10.15 -30.40
N LEU A 590 -20.35 -8.89 -30.25
CA LEU A 590 -19.08 -8.53 -29.65
C LEU A 590 -19.02 -8.83 -28.14
N TYR A 591 -20.13 -8.69 -27.41
CA TYR A 591 -20.17 -9.13 -26.01
C TYR A 591 -20.03 -10.65 -25.88
N GLU A 592 -20.67 -11.42 -26.76
CA GLU A 592 -20.49 -12.87 -26.81
C GLU A 592 -19.07 -13.27 -27.24
N LYS A 593 -18.43 -12.49 -28.12
CA LYS A 593 -17.01 -12.68 -28.45
C LYS A 593 -16.14 -12.43 -27.22
N ALA A 594 -16.27 -11.29 -26.54
CA ALA A 594 -15.52 -10.97 -25.32
C ALA A 594 -15.65 -12.07 -24.26
N TRP A 595 -16.86 -12.60 -24.08
CA TRP A 595 -17.13 -13.71 -23.18
C TRP A 595 -16.38 -14.99 -23.55
N ARG A 596 -16.44 -15.41 -24.82
CA ARG A 596 -15.76 -16.61 -25.32
C ARG A 596 -14.24 -16.49 -25.21
N VAL A 597 -13.68 -15.35 -25.62
CA VAL A 597 -12.24 -15.09 -25.56
C VAL A 597 -11.74 -15.11 -24.11
N SER A 598 -12.55 -14.66 -23.15
CA SER A 598 -12.21 -14.73 -21.73
C SER A 598 -12.27 -16.14 -21.10
N GLY A 599 -12.58 -17.19 -21.87
CA GLY A 599 -12.84 -18.51 -21.31
C GLY A 599 -14.06 -18.54 -20.38
N ASN A 600 -15.06 -17.70 -20.66
CA ASN A 600 -16.29 -17.56 -19.86
C ASN A 600 -16.04 -17.06 -18.42
N ARG A 601 -15.11 -16.11 -18.25
CA ARG A 601 -14.72 -15.54 -16.94
C ARG A 601 -14.97 -14.03 -16.84
N TYR A 602 -15.24 -13.36 -17.95
CA TYR A 602 -15.42 -11.91 -17.97
C TYR A 602 -16.88 -11.49 -17.74
N ALA A 603 -17.26 -11.38 -16.47
CA ALA A 603 -18.64 -11.09 -16.04
C ALA A 603 -19.23 -9.79 -16.61
N ARG A 604 -18.41 -8.75 -16.81
CA ARG A 604 -18.85 -7.44 -17.32
C ARG A 604 -19.55 -7.55 -18.67
N ALA A 605 -18.99 -8.33 -19.61
CA ALA A 605 -19.57 -8.49 -20.95
C ALA A 605 -21.00 -9.06 -20.89
N MET A 606 -21.23 -10.07 -20.07
CA MET A 606 -22.56 -10.68 -19.91
C MET A 606 -23.53 -9.76 -19.17
N ARG A 607 -23.05 -8.98 -18.19
CA ARG A 607 -23.87 -7.99 -17.48
C ARG A 607 -24.35 -6.88 -18.42
N THR A 608 -23.46 -6.32 -19.22
CA THR A 608 -23.80 -5.27 -20.18
C THR A 608 -24.69 -5.81 -21.30
N LEU A 609 -24.40 -7.01 -21.83
CA LEU A 609 -25.28 -7.70 -22.78
C LEU A 609 -26.68 -7.90 -22.20
N GLY A 610 -26.78 -8.36 -20.95
CA GLY A 610 -28.04 -8.52 -20.24
C GLY A 610 -28.86 -7.23 -20.17
N ASN A 611 -28.21 -6.11 -19.83
CA ASN A 611 -28.84 -4.79 -19.80
C ASN A 611 -29.29 -4.33 -21.20
N LEU A 612 -28.46 -4.51 -22.22
CA LEU A 612 -28.80 -4.18 -23.61
C LEU A 612 -30.00 -4.99 -24.10
N LEU A 613 -30.01 -6.30 -23.84
CA LEU A 613 -31.11 -7.19 -24.19
C LEU A 613 -32.39 -6.85 -23.43
N PHE A 614 -32.27 -6.44 -22.16
CA PHE A 614 -33.39 -5.96 -21.36
C PHE A 614 -34.04 -4.72 -21.98
N HIS A 615 -33.22 -3.72 -22.35
CA HIS A 615 -33.71 -2.52 -23.05
C HIS A 615 -34.33 -2.84 -24.40
N ASN A 616 -33.87 -3.89 -25.07
CA ASN A 616 -34.44 -4.40 -26.32
C ASN A 616 -35.66 -5.34 -26.11
N ASN A 617 -36.21 -5.43 -24.90
CA ASN A 617 -37.34 -6.29 -24.51
C ASN A 617 -37.11 -7.80 -24.72
N GLN A 618 -35.85 -8.25 -24.80
CA GLN A 618 -35.47 -9.65 -24.92
C GLN A 618 -35.25 -10.29 -23.53
N PHE A 619 -36.30 -10.28 -22.71
CA PHE A 619 -36.20 -10.60 -21.27
C PHE A 619 -35.61 -11.99 -20.98
N ARG A 620 -35.98 -13.03 -21.74
CA ARG A 620 -35.46 -14.38 -21.52
C ARG A 620 -33.95 -14.47 -21.71
N LYS A 621 -33.43 -13.91 -22.80
CA LYS A 621 -31.98 -13.88 -23.08
C LYS A 621 -31.24 -12.96 -22.11
N SER A 622 -31.89 -11.87 -21.69
CA SER A 622 -31.36 -10.97 -20.67
C SER A 622 -31.13 -11.70 -19.34
N VAL A 623 -32.12 -12.48 -18.87
CA VAL A 623 -31.98 -13.31 -17.66
C VAL A 623 -30.82 -14.30 -17.81
N GLU A 624 -30.76 -15.03 -18.93
CA GLU A 624 -29.67 -15.98 -19.17
C GLU A 624 -28.28 -15.33 -19.16
N ALA A 625 -28.14 -14.11 -19.69
CA ALA A 625 -26.89 -13.35 -19.65
C ALA A 625 -26.56 -12.84 -18.24
N LEU A 626 -27.55 -12.31 -17.52
CA LEU A 626 -27.36 -11.82 -16.14
C LEU A 626 -27.02 -12.97 -15.18
N ASP A 627 -27.63 -14.14 -15.32
CA ASP A 627 -27.32 -15.35 -14.53
C ASP A 627 -25.87 -15.79 -14.75
N LYS A 628 -25.36 -15.75 -16.00
CA LYS A 628 -23.95 -16.04 -16.30
C LYS A 628 -23.01 -15.03 -15.65
N ALA A 629 -23.37 -13.75 -15.62
CA ALA A 629 -22.57 -12.72 -14.97
C ALA A 629 -22.54 -12.93 -13.44
N LEU A 630 -23.70 -13.23 -12.84
CA LEU A 630 -23.85 -13.50 -11.41
C LEU A 630 -23.07 -14.75 -10.97
N ALA A 631 -23.01 -15.80 -11.81
CA ALA A 631 -22.28 -17.02 -11.49
C ALA A 631 -20.77 -16.81 -11.31
N ILE A 632 -20.19 -15.77 -11.92
CA ILE A 632 -18.78 -15.40 -11.74
C ILE A 632 -18.60 -14.42 -10.60
N ASN A 633 -19.45 -13.40 -10.56
CA ASN A 633 -19.37 -12.33 -9.57
C ASN A 633 -20.75 -12.22 -8.88
N PRO A 634 -20.99 -13.06 -7.85
CA PRO A 634 -22.28 -13.22 -7.20
C PRO A 634 -22.70 -12.05 -6.31
#